data_AF-A0A5C5RQL8-F1
#
_entry.id   AF-A0A5C5RQL8-F1
#
_cell.length_a   1.000
_cell.length_b   1.000
_cell.length_c   1.000
_cell.angle_alpha   90.00
_cell.angle_beta   90.00
_cell.angle_gamma   90.00
#
_symmetry.space_group_name_H-M   'P 1'
#
loop_
_entity.id
_entity.type
_entity.pdbx_description
1 polymer ?
#
loop_
_entity_poly.entity_id
_entity_poly.type
_entity_poly.pdbx_seq_one_letter_code
_entity_poly.pdbx_strand_id
1 'polypeptide(L)'
;MSWEAPAGVPWLVWLVIMLIFGPPALGSKIAAKLPGVLGVTGRWWQARKVAMVSQDELARLSAELHALREDYDRDVPALRGRVDALERALDAAQRRLWAALDHVRVLRGLLRLHAPHIVLPDPPEDLD
;
A
#
# COMPACT_ATOMS: atom_id res chain seq x y z
N MET A 1 28.70 -53.79 37.41
CA MET A 1 27.97 -53.70 36.13
C MET A 1 28.86 -52.96 35.15
N SER A 2 29.38 -53.67 34.15
CA SER A 2 30.17 -53.07 33.06
C SER A 2 29.22 -52.25 32.17
N TRP A 3 29.52 -50.97 32.00
CA TRP A 3 28.70 -50.02 31.24
C TRP A 3 29.17 -49.92 29.78
N GLU A 4 29.32 -51.06 29.12
CA GLU A 4 29.71 -51.11 27.72
C GLU A 4 28.47 -51.06 26.82
N ALA A 5 28.61 -50.42 25.66
CA ALA A 5 27.56 -50.41 24.65
C ALA A 5 27.31 -51.85 24.19
N PRO A 6 26.05 -52.32 24.13
CA PRO A 6 25.73 -53.62 23.58
C PRO A 6 26.29 -53.75 22.15
N ALA A 7 26.90 -54.89 21.84
CA ALA A 7 27.52 -55.12 20.53
C ALA A 7 26.49 -54.91 19.41
N GLY A 8 26.80 -53.98 18.49
CA GLY A 8 25.94 -53.60 17.36
C GLY A 8 25.24 -52.24 17.49
N VAL A 9 25.30 -51.58 18.64
CA VAL A 9 24.75 -50.22 18.79
C VAL A 9 25.84 -49.18 18.49
N PRO A 10 25.65 -48.27 17.52
CA PRO A 10 26.57 -47.17 17.27
C PRO A 10 26.76 -46.33 18.55
N TRP A 11 28.01 -46.04 18.91
CA TRP A 11 28.35 -45.38 20.17
C TRP A 11 27.62 -44.03 20.38
N LEU A 12 27.34 -43.29 19.31
CA LEU A 12 26.54 -42.06 19.35
C LEU A 12 25.08 -42.30 19.75
N VAL A 13 24.47 -43.37 19.24
CA VAL A 13 23.10 -43.76 19.58
C VAL A 13 23.04 -44.22 21.03
N TRP A 14 24.06 -44.93 21.49
CA TRP A 14 24.20 -45.32 22.89
C TRP A 14 24.30 -44.10 23.83
N LEU A 15 25.03 -43.05 23.44
CA LEU A 15 25.08 -41.79 24.19
C LEU A 15 23.74 -41.07 24.25
N VAL A 16 22.97 -41.04 23.17
CA VAL A 16 21.64 -40.43 23.15
C VAL A 16 20.66 -41.20 24.06
N ILE A 17 20.71 -42.53 24.05
CA ILE A 17 19.89 -43.37 24.93
C ILE A 17 20.28 -43.14 26.40
N MET A 18 21.57 -43.09 26.71
CA MET A 18 22.09 -42.75 28.04
C MET A 18 21.70 -41.34 28.49
N LEU A 19 21.58 -40.39 27.57
CA LEU A 19 21.18 -39.02 27.88
C LEU A 19 19.68 -38.92 28.23
N ILE A 20 18.85 -39.77 27.64
CA ILE A 20 17.38 -39.79 27.84
C ILE A 20 16.98 -40.67 29.04
N PHE A 21 17.67 -41.79 29.28
CA PHE A 21 17.31 -42.81 30.28
C PHE A 21 18.37 -43.10 31.35
N GLY A 22 19.51 -42.39 31.36
CA GLY A 22 20.61 -42.64 32.29
C GLY A 22 20.42 -42.04 33.70
N PRO A 23 21.25 -42.44 34.68
CA PRO A 23 21.17 -41.95 36.05
C PRO A 23 21.37 -40.43 36.12
N PRO A 24 20.62 -39.68 36.96
CA PRO A 24 20.64 -38.22 37.02
C PRO A 24 22.00 -37.60 37.38
N ALA A 25 22.97 -38.41 37.81
CA ALA A 25 24.32 -38.00 38.19
C ALA A 25 25.23 -37.57 37.02
N LEU A 26 24.94 -37.98 35.77
CA LEU A 26 25.73 -37.56 34.59
C LEU A 26 25.22 -36.25 33.97
N GLY A 27 23.91 -35.98 34.04
CA GLY A 27 23.31 -34.72 33.59
C GLY A 27 23.73 -33.53 34.46
N SER A 28 23.90 -33.74 35.77
CA SER A 28 24.24 -32.71 36.75
C SER A 28 25.59 -32.01 36.48
N LYS A 29 26.64 -32.72 36.07
CA LYS A 29 27.96 -32.11 35.84
C LYS A 29 28.11 -31.41 34.49
N ILE A 30 27.36 -31.81 33.47
CA ILE A 30 27.35 -31.15 32.16
C ILE A 30 26.38 -29.95 32.18
N ALA A 31 25.24 -30.08 32.84
CA ALA A 31 24.30 -28.98 33.04
C ALA A 31 24.88 -27.84 33.89
N ALA A 32 25.73 -28.15 34.88
CA ALA A 32 26.38 -27.14 35.73
C ALA A 32 27.50 -26.33 35.02
N LYS A 33 28.03 -26.79 33.88
CA LYS A 33 29.11 -26.10 33.12
C LYS A 33 28.64 -25.44 31.81
N LEU A 34 27.39 -25.60 31.42
CA LEU A 34 26.79 -24.96 30.23
C LEU A 34 25.88 -23.73 30.50
N PRO A 35 26.04 -22.90 31.55
CA PRO A 35 25.14 -21.76 31.75
C PRO A 35 25.40 -20.58 30.78
N GLY A 36 26.54 -20.55 30.06
CA GLY A 36 26.90 -19.43 29.19
C GLY A 36 26.61 -19.64 27.70
N VAL A 37 26.99 -20.78 27.14
CA VAL A 37 27.03 -20.97 25.68
C VAL A 37 25.63 -21.14 25.08
N LEU A 38 24.75 -21.91 25.73
CA LEU A 38 23.37 -22.10 25.28
C LEU A 38 22.55 -20.80 25.31
N GLY A 39 22.80 -19.94 26.30
CA GLY A 39 22.16 -18.62 26.39
C GLY A 39 22.64 -17.66 25.30
N VAL A 40 23.94 -17.66 24.98
CA VAL A 40 24.51 -16.85 23.88
C VAL A 40 23.97 -17.32 22.53
N THR A 41 23.92 -18.62 22.27
CA THR A 41 23.36 -19.17 21.02
C THR A 41 21.86 -18.91 20.90
N GLY A 42 21.12 -19.00 22.02
CA GLY A 42 19.70 -18.66 22.06
C GLY A 42 19.44 -17.19 21.72
N ARG A 43 20.20 -16.26 22.32
CA ARG A 43 20.10 -14.83 22.01
C ARG A 43 20.51 -14.52 20.57
N TRP A 44 21.55 -15.16 20.04
CA TRP A 44 21.96 -15.01 18.64
C TRP A 44 20.85 -15.48 17.69
N TRP A 45 20.24 -16.62 17.95
CA TRP A 45 19.15 -17.14 17.14
C TRP A 45 17.90 -16.27 17.22
N GLN A 46 17.58 -15.75 18.40
CA GLN A 46 16.46 -14.84 18.59
C GLN A 46 16.71 -13.48 17.91
N ALA A 47 17.91 -12.92 18.01
CA ALA A 47 18.30 -11.73 17.26
C ALA A 47 18.22 -11.95 15.75
N ARG A 48 18.63 -13.14 15.27
CA ARG A 48 18.52 -13.51 13.85
C ARG A 48 17.06 -13.60 13.39
N LYS A 49 16.15 -14.16 14.21
CA LYS A 49 14.72 -14.16 13.90
C LYS A 49 14.13 -12.76 13.84
N VAL A 50 14.42 -11.92 14.83
CA VAL A 50 13.94 -10.53 14.85
C VAL A 50 14.45 -9.78 13.61
N ALA A 51 15.72 -9.97 13.24
CA ALA A 51 16.27 -9.41 12.01
C ALA A 51 15.52 -9.89 10.76
N MET A 52 15.24 -11.19 10.64
CA MET A 52 14.48 -11.73 9.51
C MET A 52 13.05 -11.18 9.45
N VAL A 53 12.33 -11.09 10.57
CA VAL A 53 10.98 -10.51 10.60
C VAL A 53 11.01 -9.04 10.21
N SER A 54 11.99 -8.27 10.70
CA SER A 54 12.14 -6.86 10.33
C SER A 54 12.45 -6.67 8.84
N GLN A 55 13.23 -7.57 8.24
CA GLN A 55 13.49 -7.55 6.80
C GLN A 55 12.25 -7.88 5.97
N ASP A 56 11.45 -8.87 6.39
CA ASP A 56 10.18 -9.20 5.72
C ASP A 56 9.17 -8.05 5.81
N GLU A 57 9.10 -7.37 6.96
CA GLU A 57 8.22 -6.22 7.16
C GLU A 57 8.66 -5.03 6.31
N LEU A 58 9.96 -4.73 6.26
CA LEU A 58 10.52 -3.72 5.36
C LEU A 58 10.26 -4.05 3.89
N ALA A 59 10.39 -5.32 3.49
CA ALA A 59 10.10 -5.75 2.13
C ALA A 59 8.63 -5.53 1.77
N ARG A 60 7.69 -5.88 2.66
CA ARG A 60 6.25 -5.64 2.46
C ARG A 60 5.93 -4.16 2.34
N LEU A 61 6.43 -3.34 3.26
CA LEU A 61 6.23 -1.89 3.21
C LEU A 61 6.82 -1.28 1.94
N SER A 62 7.98 -1.75 1.50
CA SER A 62 8.59 -1.29 0.25
C SER A 62 7.73 -1.63 -0.97
N ALA A 63 7.15 -2.83 -1.01
CA ALA A 63 6.27 -3.26 -2.10
C ALA A 63 4.95 -2.48 -2.10
N GLU A 64 4.36 -2.25 -0.92
CA GLU A 64 3.15 -1.45 -0.76
C GLU A 64 3.36 0.01 -1.19
N LEU A 65 4.48 0.61 -0.79
CA LEU A 65 4.85 1.97 -1.24
C LEU A 65 5.10 2.04 -2.74
N HIS A 66 5.69 1.01 -3.34
CA HIS A 66 5.87 0.96 -4.79
C HIS A 66 4.53 0.88 -5.52
N ALA A 67 3.64 -0.02 -5.09
CA ALA A 67 2.31 -0.15 -5.67
C ALA A 67 1.51 1.15 -5.54
N LEU A 68 1.51 1.76 -4.35
CA LEU A 68 0.83 3.04 -4.12
C LEU A 68 1.38 4.15 -5.01
N ARG A 69 2.70 4.16 -5.24
CA ARG A 69 3.32 5.14 -6.13
C ARG A 69 2.97 4.90 -7.59
N GLU A 70 2.95 3.65 -8.05
CA GLU A 70 2.51 3.31 -9.41
C GLU A 70 1.05 3.70 -9.66
N ASP A 71 0.17 3.49 -8.68
CA ASP A 71 -1.23 3.89 -8.77
C ASP A 71 -1.35 5.43 -8.77
N TYR A 72 -0.60 6.13 -7.92
CA TYR A 72 -0.56 7.59 -7.93
C TYR A 72 -0.07 8.16 -9.27
N ASP A 73 1.04 7.62 -9.79
CA ASP A 73 1.65 8.05 -11.05
C ASP A 73 0.75 7.74 -12.27
N ARG A 74 -0.17 6.80 -12.14
CA ARG A 74 -1.18 6.47 -13.16
C ARG A 74 -2.43 7.36 -13.06
N ASP A 75 -3.01 7.44 -11.87
CA ASP A 75 -4.34 7.99 -11.69
C ASP A 75 -4.32 9.52 -11.64
N VAL A 76 -3.30 10.12 -11.02
CA VAL A 76 -3.25 11.58 -10.86
C VAL A 76 -3.12 12.30 -12.21
N PRO A 77 -2.23 11.88 -13.14
CA PRO A 77 -2.18 12.48 -14.47
C PRO A 77 -3.48 12.27 -15.26
N ALA A 78 -4.10 11.09 -15.14
CA ALA A 78 -5.36 10.80 -15.81
C ALA A 78 -6.50 11.70 -15.30
N LEU A 79 -6.61 11.88 -13.98
CA LEU A 79 -7.60 12.79 -13.38
C LEU A 79 -7.34 14.24 -13.77
N ARG A 80 -6.08 14.71 -13.72
CA ARG A 80 -5.72 16.06 -14.17
C ARG A 80 -6.11 16.28 -15.63
N GLY A 81 -5.81 15.33 -16.51
CA GLY A 81 -6.20 15.43 -17.92
C GLY A 81 -7.71 15.50 -18.13
N ARG A 82 -8.50 14.80 -17.30
CA ARG A 82 -9.97 14.90 -17.33
C ARG A 82 -10.48 16.26 -16.84
N VAL A 83 -9.89 16.81 -15.79
CA VAL A 83 -10.20 18.17 -15.29
C VAL A 83 -9.90 19.20 -16.37
N ASP A 84 -8.69 19.18 -16.95
CA ASP A 84 -8.29 20.11 -18.01
C ASP A 84 -9.20 20.01 -19.25
N ALA A 85 -9.71 18.81 -19.56
CA ALA A 85 -10.65 18.61 -20.66
C ALA A 85 -12.03 19.20 -20.35
N LEU A 86 -12.52 19.03 -19.12
CA LEU A 86 -13.80 19.59 -18.67
C LEU A 86 -13.75 21.12 -18.60
N GLU A 87 -12.66 21.69 -18.09
CA GLU A 87 -12.46 23.15 -18.06
C GLU A 87 -12.49 23.73 -19.47
N ARG A 88 -11.76 23.12 -20.42
CA ARG A 88 -11.80 23.55 -21.82
C ARG A 88 -13.19 23.43 -22.45
N ALA A 89 -13.94 22.38 -22.10
CA ALA A 89 -15.30 22.19 -22.59
C ALA A 89 -16.25 23.25 -22.02
N LEU A 90 -16.11 23.58 -20.74
CA LEU A 90 -16.88 24.63 -20.07
C LEU A 90 -16.58 26.01 -20.69
N ASP A 91 -15.31 26.35 -20.88
CA ASP A 91 -14.91 27.59 -21.54
C ASP A 91 -15.49 27.70 -22.96
N ALA A 92 -15.45 26.60 -23.72
CA ALA A 92 -16.03 26.56 -25.06
C ALA A 92 -17.55 26.73 -25.04
N ALA A 93 -18.23 26.10 -24.08
CA ALA A 93 -19.67 26.25 -23.89
C ALA A 93 -20.04 27.69 -23.49
N GLN A 94 -19.31 28.30 -22.56
CA GLN A 94 -19.51 29.68 -22.14
C GLN A 94 -19.29 30.66 -23.31
N ARG A 95 -18.22 30.49 -24.09
CA ARG A 95 -17.99 31.32 -25.29
C ARG A 95 -19.14 31.21 -26.29
N ARG A 96 -19.64 29.99 -26.53
CA ARG A 96 -20.80 29.76 -27.41
C ARG A 96 -22.07 30.40 -26.88
N LEU A 97 -22.32 30.30 -25.57
CA LEU A 97 -23.46 30.92 -24.91
C LEU A 97 -23.42 32.44 -25.08
N TRP A 98 -22.27 33.07 -24.80
CA TRP A 98 -22.12 34.51 -24.97
C TRP A 98 -22.27 34.96 -26.42
N ALA A 99 -21.70 34.22 -27.38
CA ALA A 99 -21.89 34.52 -28.79
C ALA A 99 -23.36 34.40 -29.22
N ALA A 100 -24.08 33.39 -28.71
CA ALA A 100 -25.52 33.24 -28.98
C ALA A 100 -26.33 34.39 -28.36
N LEU A 101 -26.04 34.78 -27.12
CA LEU A 101 -26.68 35.91 -26.46
C LEU A 101 -26.44 37.22 -27.22
N ASP A 102 -25.22 37.46 -27.70
CA ASP A 102 -24.89 38.64 -28.49
C ASP A 102 -25.64 38.63 -29.83
N HIS A 103 -25.70 37.49 -30.50
CA HIS A 103 -26.50 37.34 -31.72
C HIS A 103 -27.98 37.64 -31.50
N VAL A 104 -28.57 37.15 -30.39
CA VAL A 104 -29.95 37.45 -30.02
C VAL A 104 -30.14 38.95 -29.75
N ARG A 105 -29.18 39.63 -29.11
CA ARG A 105 -29.24 41.09 -28.91
C ARG A 105 -29.24 41.84 -30.24
N VAL A 106 -28.39 41.44 -31.19
CA VAL A 106 -28.37 42.01 -32.55
C VAL A 106 -29.72 41.81 -33.23
N LEU A 107 -30.27 40.59 -33.21
CA LEU A 107 -31.58 40.28 -33.79
C LEU A 107 -32.69 41.11 -33.15
N ARG A 108 -32.70 41.26 -31.82
CA ARG A 108 -33.66 42.11 -31.10
C ARG A 108 -33.54 43.57 -31.52
N GLY A 109 -32.32 44.07 -31.73
CA GLY A 109 -32.07 45.41 -32.26
C GLY A 109 -32.65 45.61 -33.65
N LEU A 110 -32.41 44.66 -34.56
CA LEU A 110 -32.95 44.68 -35.93
C LEU A 110 -34.49 44.61 -35.93
N LEU A 111 -35.08 43.76 -35.08
CA LEU A 111 -36.53 43.64 -34.97
C LEU A 111 -37.16 44.95 -34.49
N ARG A 112 -36.56 45.60 -33.48
CA ARG A 112 -37.03 46.92 -33.00
C ARG A 112 -36.94 48.00 -34.08
N LEU A 113 -35.92 47.95 -34.94
CA LEU A 113 -35.76 48.90 -36.04
C LEU A 113 -36.84 48.75 -37.11
N HIS A 114 -37.16 47.51 -37.50
CA HIS A 114 -38.09 47.24 -38.60
C HIS A 114 -39.55 47.05 -38.19
N ALA A 115 -39.82 46.65 -36.94
CA ALA A 115 -41.16 46.39 -36.42
C ALA A 115 -41.32 46.96 -34.99
N PRO A 116 -41.29 48.30 -34.83
CA PRO A 116 -41.28 48.95 -33.51
C PRO A 116 -42.56 48.75 -32.68
N HIS A 117 -43.65 48.32 -33.32
CA HIS A 117 -44.95 48.12 -32.70
C HIS A 117 -45.14 46.73 -32.07
N ILE A 118 -44.18 45.81 -32.24
CA ILE A 118 -44.24 44.47 -31.65
C ILE A 118 -43.70 44.52 -30.21
N VAL A 119 -44.53 44.09 -29.25
CA VAL A 119 -44.10 43.90 -27.85
C VAL A 119 -43.28 42.62 -27.76
N LEU A 120 -42.02 42.74 -27.35
CA LEU A 120 -41.17 41.57 -27.10
C LEU A 120 -41.50 40.98 -25.72
N PRO A 121 -41.48 39.64 -25.58
CA PRO A 121 -41.60 38.99 -24.28
C PRO A 121 -40.43 39.37 -23.37
N ASP A 122 -40.72 39.43 -22.07
CA ASP A 122 -39.73 39.69 -21.03
C ASP A 122 -38.74 38.52 -20.92
N PRO A 123 -37.48 38.78 -20.49
CA PRO A 123 -36.52 37.71 -20.27
C PRO A 123 -37.01 36.76 -19.17
N PRO A 124 -36.62 35.47 -19.22
CA PRO A 124 -36.93 34.51 -18.15
C PRO A 124 -36.24 34.89 -16.83
N GLU A 125 -36.90 34.59 -15.70
CA GLU A 125 -36.49 34.96 -14.33
C GLU A 125 -35.08 34.49 -13.94
N ASP A 126 -34.59 33.40 -14.54
CA ASP A 126 -33.24 32.84 -14.26
C ASP A 126 -32.08 33.67 -14.86
N LEU A 127 -32.37 34.75 -15.59
CA LEU A 127 -31.38 35.63 -16.25
C LEU A 127 -31.23 37.01 -15.60
N ASP A 128 -31.96 37.29 -14.51
CA ASP A 128 -31.84 38.53 -13.71
C ASP A 128 -30.71 38.48 -12.67
#